data_AF-A0A939VJQ6-F1
#
_entry.id   AF-A0A939VJQ6-F1
#
_cell.length_a   1.000
_cell.length_b   1.000
_cell.length_c   1.000
_cell.angle_alpha   90.00
_cell.angle_beta   90.00
_cell.angle_gamma   90.00
#
_symmetry.space_group_name_H-M   'P 1'
#
loop_
_entity.id
_entity.type
_entity.pdbx_description
1 polymer ?
#
loop_
_entity_poly.entity_id
_entity_poly.type
_entity_poly.pdbx_seq_one_letter_code
_entity_poly.pdbx_strand_id
1 'polypeptide(L)'
;MSNKESIWKVREAADPQKVERLSAEVGIDKVLADLLVKRGVETFDEARKFFRPSLDDIHDPFLLNDMDKAVDRLDRAIEGGEKILVYGDYDVDGTTAVALLHSFLSRFTPNVDFYIPDRYDEGYGVSQKGIEWAAANGVKLIITVDCGIKAIEKTALAKSKGIDMIICDHHLPDESLPPAVAVLDPKREDNTYPFDDLSGCGVGFKLAQAYSVRHGIEFETLLPLLDLLVVSIASDLVSMVGENRVLSHFGLKCLNEAPRHGLHAMIELSGLELGHITVDDIVFKIGPRINAAGRMETGRLAVQLLTAPDKETAIRIGEQINENNNERKNIDREITQEAL
;
A
#
# COMPACT_ATOMS: atom_id res chain seq x y z
N MET A 1 -13.77 33.56 14.31
CA MET A 1 -13.28 32.21 14.68
C MET A 1 -14.18 31.65 15.76
N SER A 2 -14.92 30.57 15.48
CA SER A 2 -15.69 29.85 16.49
C SER A 2 -14.70 29.26 17.50
N ASN A 3 -14.78 29.65 18.76
CA ASN A 3 -14.07 28.97 19.86
C ASN A 3 -14.63 27.55 19.95
N LYS A 4 -13.99 26.59 19.25
CA LYS A 4 -14.28 25.17 19.45
C LYS A 4 -13.68 24.80 20.81
N GLU A 5 -14.53 24.64 21.82
CA GLU A 5 -14.11 24.13 23.11
C GLU A 5 -13.64 22.67 22.96
N SER A 6 -12.45 22.36 23.48
CA SER A 6 -11.94 20.99 23.53
C SER A 6 -12.61 20.23 24.67
N ILE A 7 -13.27 19.12 24.36
CA ILE A 7 -13.95 18.28 25.35
C ILE A 7 -13.00 17.16 25.77
N TRP A 8 -12.56 17.18 27.03
CA TRP A 8 -11.81 16.08 27.63
C TRP A 8 -12.77 14.95 28.00
N LYS A 9 -12.61 13.80 27.36
CA LYS A 9 -13.37 12.57 27.69
C LYS A 9 -12.43 11.51 28.24
N VAL A 10 -12.58 11.22 29.53
CA VAL A 10 -11.88 10.09 30.15
C VAL A 10 -12.50 8.79 29.64
N ARG A 11 -11.69 7.90 29.06
CA ARG A 11 -12.16 6.57 28.67
C ARG A 11 -12.50 5.75 29.91
N GLU A 12 -13.57 4.99 29.86
CA GLU A 12 -13.98 4.07 30.92
C GLU A 12 -12.85 3.07 31.25
N ALA A 13 -12.77 2.63 32.50
CA ALA A 13 -11.81 1.60 32.90
C ALA A 13 -12.09 0.28 32.19
N ALA A 14 -11.05 -0.48 31.85
CA ALA A 14 -11.22 -1.83 31.35
C ALA A 14 -11.79 -2.75 32.43
N ASP A 15 -12.30 -3.93 32.02
CA ASP A 15 -12.75 -4.97 32.94
C ASP A 15 -11.63 -5.32 33.94
N PRO A 16 -11.81 -5.07 35.26
CA PRO A 16 -10.78 -5.30 36.25
C PRO A 16 -10.27 -6.75 36.29
N GLN A 17 -11.12 -7.74 35.98
CA GLN A 17 -10.71 -9.15 35.96
C GLN A 17 -9.77 -9.44 34.79
N LYS A 18 -10.04 -8.87 33.61
CA LYS A 18 -9.16 -8.99 32.44
C LYS A 18 -7.81 -8.32 32.71
N VAL A 19 -7.83 -7.13 33.33
CA VAL A 19 -6.61 -6.38 33.70
C VAL A 19 -5.75 -7.15 34.69
N GLU A 20 -6.35 -7.68 35.76
CA GLU A 20 -5.61 -8.46 36.78
C GLU A 20 -4.96 -9.70 36.16
N ARG A 21 -5.74 -10.46 35.36
CA ARG A 21 -5.26 -11.65 34.68
C ARG A 21 -4.10 -11.32 33.73
N LEU A 22 -4.29 -10.36 32.83
CA LEU A 22 -3.27 -10.00 31.83
C LEU A 22 -2.00 -9.45 32.48
N SER A 23 -2.14 -8.61 33.52
CA SER A 23 -1.02 -8.09 34.31
C SER A 23 -0.18 -9.23 34.91
N ALA A 24 -0.83 -10.23 35.50
CA ALA A 24 -0.15 -11.38 36.10
C ALA A 24 0.49 -12.31 35.05
N GLU A 25 -0.21 -12.61 33.94
CA GLU A 25 0.29 -13.51 32.89
C GLU A 25 1.47 -12.92 32.10
N VAL A 26 1.41 -11.62 31.77
CA VAL A 26 2.46 -10.95 30.97
C VAL A 26 3.58 -10.40 31.86
N GLY A 27 3.32 -10.16 33.15
CA GLY A 27 4.29 -9.62 34.10
C GLY A 27 4.49 -8.11 33.96
N ILE A 28 3.40 -7.36 33.73
CA ILE A 28 3.40 -5.89 33.55
C ILE A 28 2.51 -5.20 34.58
N ASP A 29 2.73 -3.90 34.77
CA ASP A 29 1.90 -3.08 35.66
C ASP A 29 0.42 -3.03 35.20
N LYS A 30 -0.51 -2.95 36.15
CA LYS A 30 -1.97 -2.92 35.89
C LYS A 30 -2.38 -1.76 35.00
N VAL A 31 -1.69 -0.62 35.06
CA VAL A 31 -1.94 0.53 34.17
C VAL A 31 -1.62 0.15 32.71
N LEU A 32 -0.53 -0.58 32.47
CA LEU A 32 -0.18 -1.04 31.13
C LEU A 32 -1.15 -2.13 30.65
N ALA A 33 -1.56 -3.04 31.52
CA ALA A 33 -2.57 -4.05 31.21
C ALA A 33 -3.94 -3.42 30.89
N ASP A 34 -4.38 -2.40 31.64
CA ASP A 34 -5.60 -1.63 31.34
C ASP A 34 -5.52 -0.98 29.95
N LEU A 35 -4.36 -0.40 29.59
CA LEU A 35 -4.15 0.17 28.25
C LEU A 35 -4.15 -0.87 27.13
N LEU A 36 -3.69 -2.11 27.39
CA LEU A 36 -3.73 -3.21 26.42
C LEU A 36 -5.16 -3.73 26.23
N VAL A 37 -5.90 -3.97 27.31
CA VAL A 37 -7.30 -4.40 27.24
C VAL A 37 -8.15 -3.35 26.52
N LYS A 38 -7.91 -2.05 26.75
CA LYS A 38 -8.55 -0.95 26.00
C LYS A 38 -8.23 -0.91 24.51
N ARG A 39 -7.19 -1.62 24.08
CA ARG A 39 -6.80 -1.79 22.67
C ARG A 39 -7.23 -3.16 22.11
N GLY A 40 -8.03 -3.93 22.86
CA GLY A 40 -8.50 -5.26 22.46
C GLY A 40 -7.47 -6.38 22.65
N VAL A 41 -6.39 -6.13 23.39
CA VAL A 41 -5.41 -7.15 23.76
C VAL A 41 -5.76 -7.66 25.15
N GLU A 42 -6.44 -8.80 25.24
CA GLU A 42 -7.10 -9.28 26.46
C GLU A 42 -6.53 -10.59 27.02
N THR A 43 -5.66 -11.25 26.25
CA THR A 43 -5.05 -12.53 26.56
C THR A 43 -3.52 -12.48 26.45
N PHE A 44 -2.84 -13.41 27.13
CA PHE A 44 -1.40 -13.57 26.99
C PHE A 44 -0.95 -13.78 25.54
N ASP A 45 -1.67 -14.60 24.76
CA ASP A 45 -1.31 -14.88 23.36
C ASP A 45 -1.44 -13.63 22.48
N GLU A 46 -2.51 -12.85 22.65
CA GLU A 46 -2.66 -11.56 21.96
C GLU A 46 -1.57 -10.58 22.36
N ALA A 47 -1.20 -10.51 23.65
CA ALA A 47 -0.11 -9.65 24.12
C ALA A 47 1.24 -10.10 23.56
N ARG A 48 1.50 -11.41 23.49
CA ARG A 48 2.70 -11.96 22.86
C ARG A 48 2.78 -11.55 21.40
N LYS A 49 1.71 -11.74 20.62
CA LYS A 49 1.64 -11.32 19.21
C LYS A 49 1.81 -9.81 19.06
N PHE A 50 1.22 -9.03 19.96
CA PHE A 50 1.35 -7.58 19.97
C PHE A 50 2.80 -7.13 20.14
N PHE A 51 3.55 -7.69 21.08
CA PHE A 51 4.94 -7.28 21.35
C PHE A 51 5.99 -8.00 20.49
N ARG A 52 5.65 -9.15 19.90
CA ARG A 52 6.54 -9.97 19.09
C ARG A 52 5.86 -10.38 17.78
N PRO A 53 5.73 -9.44 16.82
CA PRO A 53 5.19 -9.77 15.50
C PRO A 53 6.01 -10.89 14.84
N SER A 54 5.33 -11.88 14.25
CA SER A 54 5.95 -12.96 13.48
C SER A 54 5.45 -12.94 12.04
N LEU A 55 6.30 -13.28 11.09
CA LEU A 55 5.89 -13.47 9.69
C LEU A 55 4.87 -14.62 9.54
N ASP A 56 4.86 -15.57 10.47
CA ASP A 56 3.86 -16.65 10.53
C ASP A 56 2.45 -16.15 10.87
N ASP A 57 2.32 -14.91 11.37
CA ASP A 57 1.02 -14.28 11.64
C ASP A 57 0.43 -13.58 10.39
N ILE A 58 1.11 -13.65 9.25
CA ILE A 58 0.59 -13.22 7.93
C ILE A 58 -0.38 -14.29 7.42
N HIS A 59 -1.57 -13.87 7.00
CA HIS A 59 -2.62 -14.78 6.58
C HIS A 59 -2.30 -15.44 5.23
N ASP A 60 -2.89 -16.59 4.95
CA ASP A 60 -2.81 -17.23 3.64
C ASP A 60 -3.47 -16.33 2.58
N PRO A 61 -2.75 -15.89 1.52
CA PRO A 61 -3.33 -15.04 0.49
C PRO A 61 -4.47 -15.70 -0.29
N PHE A 62 -4.55 -17.04 -0.34
CA PHE A 62 -5.64 -17.75 -1.02
C PHE A 62 -6.98 -17.70 -0.27
N LEU A 63 -7.00 -17.15 0.94
CA LEU A 63 -8.25 -16.82 1.64
C LEU A 63 -8.94 -15.56 1.06
N LEU A 64 -8.22 -14.77 0.26
CA LEU A 64 -8.80 -13.62 -0.43
C LEU A 64 -9.59 -14.11 -1.65
N ASN A 65 -10.87 -13.74 -1.75
CA ASN A 65 -11.72 -14.20 -2.84
C ASN A 65 -11.12 -13.83 -4.21
N ASP A 66 -11.25 -14.74 -5.18
CA ASP A 66 -10.67 -14.67 -6.53
C ASP A 66 -9.14 -14.72 -6.64
N MET A 67 -8.39 -14.93 -5.54
CA MET A 67 -6.92 -15.03 -5.60
C MET A 67 -6.44 -16.12 -6.56
N ASP A 68 -7.06 -17.30 -6.56
CA ASP A 68 -6.75 -18.38 -7.52
C ASP A 68 -6.88 -17.92 -8.98
N LYS A 69 -7.98 -17.22 -9.30
CA LYS A 69 -8.24 -16.72 -10.66
C LYS A 69 -7.23 -15.66 -11.08
N ALA A 70 -6.81 -14.80 -10.14
CA ALA A 70 -5.80 -13.79 -10.37
C ALA A 70 -4.44 -14.43 -10.69
N VAL A 71 -4.01 -15.39 -9.88
CA VAL A 71 -2.75 -16.13 -10.09
C VAL A 71 -2.78 -16.90 -11.41
N ASP A 72 -3.84 -17.65 -11.69
CA ASP A 72 -3.98 -18.42 -12.94
C ASP A 72 -3.97 -17.51 -14.20
N ARG A 73 -4.51 -16.28 -14.09
CA ARG A 73 -4.47 -15.32 -15.21
C ARG A 73 -3.09 -14.68 -15.35
N LEU A 74 -2.43 -14.38 -14.24
CA LEU A 74 -1.07 -13.85 -14.23
C LEU A 74 -0.08 -14.87 -14.82
N ASP A 75 -0.21 -16.15 -14.44
CA ASP A 75 0.60 -17.24 -14.98
C ASP A 75 0.50 -17.32 -16.50
N ARG A 76 -0.74 -17.32 -17.04
CA ARG A 76 -0.96 -17.30 -18.49
C ARG A 76 -0.34 -16.10 -19.19
N ALA A 77 -0.35 -14.92 -18.56
CA ALA A 77 0.32 -13.74 -19.13
C ALA A 77 1.83 -13.93 -19.19
N ILE A 78 2.44 -14.37 -18.09
CA ILE A 78 3.90 -14.55 -17.99
C ILE A 78 4.37 -15.65 -18.93
N GLU A 79 3.73 -16.82 -18.90
CA GLU A 79 4.06 -17.96 -19.78
C GLU A 79 3.82 -17.66 -21.26
N GLY A 80 2.75 -16.91 -21.56
CA GLY A 80 2.41 -16.49 -22.92
C GLY A 80 3.26 -15.33 -23.44
N GLY A 81 4.15 -14.76 -22.62
CA GLY A 81 4.94 -13.57 -22.98
C GLY A 81 4.07 -12.33 -23.24
N GLU A 82 2.87 -12.28 -22.66
CA GLU A 82 1.95 -11.16 -22.80
C GLU A 82 2.52 -9.89 -22.16
N LYS A 83 2.14 -8.72 -22.70
CA LYS A 83 2.40 -7.44 -22.06
C LYS A 83 1.45 -7.21 -20.89
N ILE A 84 2.01 -6.98 -19.71
CA ILE A 84 1.32 -6.70 -18.46
C ILE A 84 1.49 -5.21 -18.13
N LEU A 85 0.40 -4.55 -17.74
CA LEU A 85 0.42 -3.18 -17.26
C LEU A 85 -0.01 -3.14 -15.79
N VAL A 86 0.89 -2.72 -14.91
CA VAL A 86 0.55 -2.41 -13.51
C VAL A 86 0.00 -0.98 -13.45
N TYR A 87 -1.24 -0.84 -13.03
CA TYR A 87 -1.96 0.42 -13.05
C TYR A 87 -2.32 0.81 -11.61
N GLY A 88 -1.99 2.01 -11.15
CA GLY A 88 -2.40 2.44 -9.82
C GLY A 88 -2.66 3.93 -9.75
N ASP A 89 -3.23 4.38 -8.63
CA ASP A 89 -3.53 5.79 -8.43
C ASP A 89 -2.27 6.63 -8.14
N TYR A 90 -2.42 7.96 -8.15
CA TYR A 90 -1.32 8.91 -8.08
C TYR A 90 -0.86 9.26 -6.66
N ASP A 91 -1.54 8.76 -5.62
CA ASP A 91 -1.12 8.98 -4.25
C ASP A 91 0.00 8.02 -3.79
N VAL A 92 0.33 8.05 -2.50
CA VAL A 92 1.45 7.27 -1.97
C VAL A 92 1.13 5.77 -1.95
N ASP A 93 -0.11 5.39 -1.66
CA ASP A 93 -0.49 3.99 -1.64
C ASP A 93 -0.43 3.41 -3.06
N GLY A 94 -1.11 4.06 -4.01
CA GLY A 94 -1.09 3.66 -5.41
C GLY A 94 0.31 3.61 -6.01
N THR A 95 1.13 4.64 -5.82
CA THR A 95 2.49 4.66 -6.40
C THR A 95 3.43 3.63 -5.75
N THR A 96 3.32 3.37 -4.45
CA THR A 96 4.09 2.30 -3.80
C THR A 96 3.58 0.91 -4.18
N ALA A 97 2.27 0.72 -4.36
CA ALA A 97 1.68 -0.52 -4.83
C ALA A 97 2.14 -0.87 -6.25
N VAL A 98 2.14 0.13 -7.15
CA VAL A 98 2.65 -0.02 -8.52
C VAL A 98 4.14 -0.36 -8.49
N ALA A 99 4.94 0.37 -7.71
CA ALA A 99 6.36 0.09 -7.58
C ALA A 99 6.64 -1.33 -7.03
N LEU A 100 5.81 -1.81 -6.09
CA LEU A 100 5.92 -3.14 -5.49
C LEU A 100 5.68 -4.22 -6.54
N LEU A 101 4.52 -4.20 -7.20
CA LEU A 101 4.18 -5.21 -8.21
C LEU A 101 5.09 -5.12 -9.43
N HIS A 102 5.44 -3.92 -9.89
CA HIS A 102 6.37 -3.76 -11.01
C HIS A 102 7.75 -4.36 -10.67
N SER A 103 8.28 -4.08 -9.48
CA SER A 103 9.56 -4.65 -9.02
C SER A 103 9.52 -6.18 -8.91
N PHE A 104 8.38 -6.71 -8.42
CA PHE A 104 8.18 -8.14 -8.29
C PHE A 104 8.08 -8.84 -9.65
N LEU A 105 7.19 -8.37 -10.53
CA LEU A 105 6.91 -9.00 -11.82
C LEU A 105 8.09 -8.90 -12.81
N SER A 106 8.87 -7.82 -12.73
CA SER A 106 10.07 -7.62 -13.57
C SER A 106 11.14 -8.69 -13.35
N ARG A 107 11.08 -9.46 -12.25
CA ARG A 107 11.96 -10.62 -12.00
C ARG A 107 11.63 -11.81 -12.90
N PHE A 108 10.40 -11.92 -13.38
CA PHE A 108 9.88 -13.09 -14.11
C PHE A 108 9.67 -12.82 -15.59
N THR A 109 9.43 -11.56 -15.97
CA THR A 109 9.23 -11.19 -17.37
C THR A 109 9.67 -9.74 -17.63
N PRO A 110 10.29 -9.44 -18.80
CA PRO A 110 10.61 -8.07 -19.19
C PRO A 110 9.39 -7.30 -19.76
N ASN A 111 8.25 -7.98 -19.97
CA ASN A 111 7.07 -7.40 -20.62
C ASN A 111 6.11 -6.77 -19.60
N VAL A 112 6.64 -6.03 -18.62
CA VAL A 112 5.89 -5.35 -17.59
C VAL A 112 6.11 -3.85 -17.75
N ASP A 113 5.03 -3.12 -17.94
CA ASP A 113 5.00 -1.66 -17.90
C ASP A 113 4.14 -1.22 -16.71
N PHE A 114 4.17 0.08 -16.42
CA PHE A 114 3.28 0.67 -15.44
C PHE A 114 2.61 1.96 -15.94
N TYR A 115 1.46 2.26 -15.35
CA TYR A 115 0.67 3.46 -15.64
C TYR A 115 0.17 4.08 -14.35
N ILE A 116 0.29 5.40 -14.25
CA ILE A 116 -0.31 6.23 -13.20
C ILE A 116 -1.13 7.31 -13.92
N PRO A 117 -2.44 7.42 -13.65
CA PRO A 117 -3.27 8.43 -14.30
C PRO A 117 -2.86 9.84 -13.90
N ASP A 118 -3.01 10.77 -14.83
CA ASP A 118 -2.87 12.19 -14.52
C ASP A 118 -4.07 12.67 -13.68
N ARG A 119 -3.77 13.24 -12.51
CA ARG A 119 -4.79 13.66 -11.54
C ARG A 119 -5.76 14.72 -12.11
N TYR A 120 -5.27 15.64 -12.94
CA TYR A 120 -6.06 16.77 -13.42
C TYR A 120 -6.73 16.48 -14.77
N ASP A 121 -6.09 15.68 -15.62
CA ASP A 121 -6.58 15.36 -16.96
C ASP A 121 -7.42 14.07 -17.02
N GLU A 122 -7.13 13.10 -16.15
CA GLU A 122 -7.80 11.79 -16.12
C GLU A 122 -8.66 11.58 -14.88
N GLY A 123 -8.33 12.25 -13.78
CA GLY A 123 -8.99 12.09 -12.49
C GLY A 123 -8.50 10.86 -11.72
N TYR A 124 -9.27 10.49 -10.69
CA TYR A 124 -8.95 9.37 -9.80
C TYR A 124 -9.32 8.01 -10.42
N GLY A 125 -8.46 7.02 -10.21
CA GLY A 125 -8.71 5.62 -10.55
C GLY A 125 -8.60 5.30 -12.05
N VAL A 126 -9.22 4.18 -12.46
CA VAL A 126 -9.08 3.66 -13.84
C VAL A 126 -9.69 4.62 -14.85
N SER A 127 -8.87 5.16 -15.74
CA SER A 127 -9.26 6.13 -16.76
C SER A 127 -9.52 5.48 -18.13
N GLN A 128 -10.36 6.11 -18.96
CA GLN A 128 -10.53 5.66 -20.35
C GLN A 128 -9.25 5.81 -21.16
N LYS A 129 -8.54 6.93 -20.99
CA LYS A 129 -7.28 7.23 -21.68
C LYS A 129 -6.23 6.16 -21.36
N GLY A 130 -6.13 5.72 -20.10
CA GLY A 130 -5.26 4.62 -19.69
C GLY A 130 -5.61 3.30 -20.36
N ILE A 131 -6.89 2.93 -20.45
CA ILE A 131 -7.33 1.72 -21.18
C ILE A 131 -7.03 1.82 -22.68
N GLU A 132 -7.24 2.98 -23.29
CA GLU A 132 -6.94 3.22 -24.70
C GLU A 132 -5.43 3.18 -24.98
N TRP A 133 -4.63 3.76 -24.10
CA TRP A 133 -3.18 3.67 -24.14
C TRP A 133 -2.71 2.22 -24.03
N ALA A 134 -3.24 1.44 -23.09
CA ALA A 134 -2.91 0.03 -22.92
C ALA A 134 -3.21 -0.77 -24.19
N ALA A 135 -4.38 -0.55 -24.79
CA ALA A 135 -4.77 -1.19 -26.04
C ALA A 135 -3.83 -0.84 -27.20
N ALA A 136 -3.48 0.44 -27.34
CA ALA A 136 -2.57 0.92 -28.38
C ALA A 136 -1.15 0.36 -28.24
N ASN A 137 -0.72 0.02 -27.01
CA ASN A 137 0.59 -0.55 -26.73
C ASN A 137 0.61 -2.09 -26.71
N GLY A 138 -0.52 -2.73 -27.02
CA GLY A 138 -0.64 -4.19 -27.11
C GLY A 138 -0.66 -4.89 -25.76
N VAL A 139 -1.02 -4.19 -24.68
CA VAL A 139 -1.24 -4.78 -23.36
C VAL A 139 -2.36 -5.81 -23.44
N LYS A 140 -2.19 -6.95 -22.75
CA LYS A 140 -3.20 -8.02 -22.67
C LYS A 140 -3.75 -8.24 -21.27
N LEU A 141 -2.99 -7.83 -20.27
CA LEU A 141 -3.39 -7.88 -18.87
C LEU A 141 -3.11 -6.53 -18.20
N ILE A 142 -4.13 -5.93 -17.61
CA ILE A 142 -3.97 -4.82 -16.67
C ILE A 142 -4.16 -5.38 -15.25
N ILE A 143 -3.24 -5.06 -14.35
CA ILE A 143 -3.39 -5.32 -12.92
C ILE A 143 -3.54 -3.97 -12.26
N THR A 144 -4.76 -3.63 -11.83
CA THR A 144 -4.97 -2.40 -11.07
C THR A 144 -4.60 -2.64 -9.61
N VAL A 145 -3.97 -1.67 -8.98
CA VAL A 145 -3.64 -1.63 -7.55
C VAL A 145 -4.11 -0.32 -6.97
N ASP A 146 -4.70 -0.37 -5.78
CA ASP A 146 -5.25 0.80 -5.07
C ASP A 146 -6.34 1.56 -5.86
N CYS A 147 -6.92 0.91 -6.86
CA CYS A 147 -8.03 1.43 -7.63
C CYS A 147 -8.71 0.31 -8.42
N GLY A 148 -9.92 0.60 -8.90
CA GLY A 148 -10.63 -0.22 -9.86
C GLY A 148 -11.89 -0.88 -9.32
N ILE A 149 -12.12 -0.96 -8.01
CA ILE A 149 -13.28 -1.65 -7.43
C ILE A 149 -14.62 -1.05 -7.91
N LYS A 150 -14.64 0.22 -8.30
CA LYS A 150 -15.82 0.92 -8.87
C LYS A 150 -15.79 1.05 -10.40
N ALA A 151 -14.77 0.52 -11.07
CA ALA A 151 -14.50 0.76 -12.48
C ALA A 151 -15.29 -0.17 -13.42
N ILE A 152 -16.61 -0.29 -13.24
CA ILE A 152 -17.46 -1.23 -14.00
C ILE A 152 -17.36 -0.98 -15.51
N GLU A 153 -17.62 0.25 -15.95
CA GLU A 153 -17.62 0.62 -17.38
C GLU A 153 -16.22 0.50 -18.00
N LYS A 154 -15.18 0.89 -17.26
CA LYS A 154 -13.80 0.86 -17.76
C LYS A 154 -13.28 -0.57 -17.87
N THR A 155 -13.68 -1.44 -16.96
CA THR A 155 -13.40 -2.88 -17.04
C THR A 155 -14.09 -3.53 -18.23
N ALA A 156 -15.36 -3.17 -18.48
CA ALA A 156 -16.07 -3.61 -19.69
C ALA A 156 -15.41 -3.09 -20.98
N LEU A 157 -14.94 -1.84 -20.99
CA LEU A 157 -14.20 -1.25 -22.10
C LEU A 157 -12.88 -1.99 -22.36
N ALA A 158 -12.09 -2.27 -21.32
CA ALA A 158 -10.84 -3.03 -21.43
C ALA A 158 -11.09 -4.41 -22.05
N LYS A 159 -12.11 -5.12 -21.55
CA LYS A 159 -12.54 -6.41 -22.09
C LYS A 159 -12.93 -6.33 -23.56
N SER A 160 -13.67 -5.29 -23.97
CA SER A 160 -14.04 -5.08 -25.38
C SER A 160 -12.84 -4.87 -26.31
N LYS A 161 -11.71 -4.40 -25.76
CA LYS A 161 -10.42 -4.24 -26.46
C LYS A 161 -9.53 -5.47 -26.37
N GLY A 162 -10.02 -6.57 -25.77
CA GLY A 162 -9.26 -7.80 -25.58
C GLY A 162 -8.16 -7.68 -24.52
N ILE A 163 -8.41 -6.86 -23.50
CA ILE A 163 -7.54 -6.68 -22.34
C ILE A 163 -8.26 -7.23 -21.12
N ASP A 164 -7.65 -8.20 -20.46
CA ASP A 164 -8.14 -8.71 -19.19
C ASP A 164 -7.71 -7.80 -18.05
N MET A 165 -8.50 -7.78 -16.97
CA MET A 165 -8.19 -7.04 -15.76
C MET A 165 -8.16 -7.95 -14.54
N ILE A 166 -7.15 -7.76 -13.69
CA ILE A 166 -7.14 -8.18 -12.29
C ILE A 166 -7.20 -6.89 -11.47
N ILE A 167 -8.13 -6.80 -10.54
CA ILE A 167 -8.30 -5.63 -9.68
C ILE A 167 -7.78 -5.98 -8.30
N CYS A 168 -6.80 -5.25 -7.79
CA CYS A 168 -6.32 -5.30 -6.41
C CYS A 168 -6.70 -3.97 -5.75
N ASP A 169 -7.69 -3.98 -4.88
CA ASP A 169 -8.22 -2.75 -4.28
C ASP A 169 -8.61 -3.00 -2.83
N HIS A 170 -8.86 -1.92 -2.10
CA HIS A 170 -9.21 -1.94 -0.69
C HIS A 170 -10.24 -0.85 -0.34
N HIS A 171 -10.77 -0.15 -1.35
CA HIS A 171 -11.85 0.82 -1.19
C HIS A 171 -13.19 0.11 -0.98
N LEU A 172 -14.18 0.83 -0.43
CA LEU A 172 -15.51 0.24 -0.28
C LEU A 172 -16.14 -0.05 -1.66
N PRO A 173 -16.53 -1.31 -1.95
CA PRO A 173 -17.19 -1.65 -3.21
C PRO A 173 -18.59 -1.02 -3.29
N ASP A 174 -19.09 -0.85 -4.52
CA ASP A 174 -20.50 -0.58 -4.78
C ASP A 174 -21.32 -1.89 -4.82
N GLU A 175 -22.63 -1.82 -5.06
CA GLU A 175 -23.52 -2.99 -5.09
C GLU A 175 -23.12 -4.07 -6.10
N SER A 176 -22.47 -3.67 -7.20
CA SER A 176 -22.01 -4.57 -8.26
C SER A 176 -20.52 -4.47 -8.46
N LEU A 177 -19.85 -5.61 -8.52
CA LEU A 177 -18.42 -5.68 -8.80
C LEU A 177 -18.12 -5.49 -10.30
N PRO A 178 -16.94 -4.93 -10.66
CA PRO A 178 -16.52 -4.83 -12.04
C PRO A 178 -16.37 -6.20 -12.71
N PRO A 179 -16.66 -6.35 -14.01
CA PRO A 179 -16.60 -7.63 -14.72
C PRO A 179 -15.15 -8.04 -15.09
N ALA A 180 -14.24 -8.00 -14.11
CA ALA A 180 -12.83 -8.36 -14.22
C ALA A 180 -12.64 -9.89 -14.18
N VAL A 181 -11.44 -10.37 -14.48
CA VAL A 181 -11.09 -11.80 -14.33
C VAL A 181 -11.04 -12.18 -12.84
N ALA A 182 -10.53 -11.27 -12.02
CA ALA A 182 -10.47 -11.38 -10.57
C ALA A 182 -10.60 -10.00 -9.93
N VAL A 183 -11.29 -9.94 -8.79
CA VAL A 183 -11.42 -8.72 -7.96
C VAL A 183 -10.95 -9.03 -6.55
N LEU A 184 -9.68 -8.76 -6.28
CA LEU A 184 -9.04 -8.93 -4.99
C LEU A 184 -9.32 -7.69 -4.16
N ASP A 185 -10.32 -7.77 -3.28
CA ASP A 185 -10.64 -6.69 -2.35
C ASP A 185 -11.19 -7.29 -1.06
N PRO A 186 -10.54 -7.04 0.09
CA PRO A 186 -10.91 -7.71 1.31
C PRO A 186 -12.21 -7.16 1.94
N LYS A 187 -12.71 -6.01 1.46
CA LYS A 187 -13.95 -5.36 1.89
C LYS A 187 -15.17 -5.75 1.03
N ARG A 188 -15.03 -6.68 0.08
CA ARG A 188 -16.19 -7.29 -0.60
C ARG A 188 -17.09 -7.99 0.41
N GLU A 189 -18.40 -7.86 0.20
CA GLU A 189 -19.41 -8.47 1.08
C GLU A 189 -19.28 -10.01 1.16
N ASP A 190 -18.86 -10.65 0.07
CA ASP A 190 -18.69 -12.11 -0.02
C ASP A 190 -17.30 -12.60 0.42
N ASN A 191 -16.41 -11.70 0.83
CA ASN A 191 -15.02 -12.06 1.08
C ASN A 191 -14.81 -12.70 2.46
N THR A 192 -13.93 -13.70 2.50
CA THR A 192 -13.65 -14.50 3.70
C THR A 192 -12.26 -14.24 4.30
N TYR A 193 -11.54 -13.27 3.76
CA TYR A 193 -10.20 -12.94 4.21
C TYR A 193 -10.23 -12.40 5.67
N PRO A 194 -9.34 -12.85 6.57
CA PRO A 194 -9.48 -12.55 8.00
C PRO A 194 -9.21 -11.09 8.41
N PHE A 195 -8.69 -10.25 7.51
CA PHE A 195 -8.28 -8.89 7.81
C PHE A 195 -8.60 -7.93 6.66
N ASP A 196 -9.62 -7.08 6.85
CA ASP A 196 -10.23 -6.26 5.80
C ASP A 196 -9.61 -4.87 5.61
N ASP A 197 -8.64 -4.50 6.44
CA ASP A 197 -8.07 -3.16 6.48
C ASP A 197 -6.65 -3.08 5.88
N LEU A 198 -6.35 -3.95 4.90
CA LEU A 198 -5.14 -3.81 4.09
C LEU A 198 -5.16 -2.48 3.32
N SER A 199 -3.98 -1.91 3.07
CA SER A 199 -3.81 -0.86 2.06
C SER A 199 -3.85 -1.46 0.64
N GLY A 200 -4.00 -0.63 -0.40
CA GLY A 200 -3.93 -1.05 -1.80
C GLY A 200 -2.62 -1.75 -2.14
N CYS A 201 -1.48 -1.23 -1.64
CA CYS A 201 -0.18 -1.91 -1.71
C CYS A 201 -0.17 -3.24 -0.95
N GLY A 202 -0.87 -3.32 0.18
CA GLY A 202 -1.07 -4.56 0.94
C GLY A 202 -1.75 -5.64 0.12
N VAL A 203 -2.82 -5.30 -0.59
CA VAL A 203 -3.52 -6.23 -1.48
C VAL A 203 -2.61 -6.67 -2.65
N GLY A 204 -1.87 -5.73 -3.24
CA GLY A 204 -0.84 -6.04 -4.24
C GLY A 204 0.26 -6.99 -3.71
N PHE A 205 0.70 -6.80 -2.47
CA PHE A 205 1.62 -7.72 -1.80
C PHE A 205 1.02 -9.12 -1.62
N LYS A 206 -0.27 -9.24 -1.27
CA LYS A 206 -0.95 -10.55 -1.20
C LYS A 206 -0.96 -11.26 -2.55
N LEU A 207 -1.12 -10.55 -3.67
CA LEU A 207 -1.00 -11.15 -5.01
C LEU A 207 0.43 -11.66 -5.27
N ALA A 208 1.46 -10.87 -4.94
CA ALA A 208 2.86 -11.32 -5.05
C ALA A 208 3.16 -12.53 -4.14
N GLN A 209 2.57 -12.56 -2.95
CA GLN A 209 2.66 -13.69 -2.01
C GLN A 209 1.98 -14.94 -2.57
N ALA A 210 0.77 -14.83 -3.11
CA ALA A 210 0.03 -15.95 -3.70
C ALA A 210 0.79 -16.56 -4.89
N TYR A 211 1.31 -15.71 -5.77
CA TYR A 211 2.16 -16.14 -6.88
C TYR A 211 3.39 -16.89 -6.36
N SER A 212 4.05 -16.35 -5.34
CA SER A 212 5.23 -16.99 -4.74
C SER A 212 4.92 -18.36 -4.14
N VAL A 213 3.81 -18.48 -3.41
CA VAL A 213 3.35 -19.77 -2.86
C VAL A 213 3.05 -20.77 -3.98
N ARG A 214 2.34 -20.36 -5.03
CA ARG A 214 2.00 -21.23 -6.18
C ARG A 214 3.23 -21.79 -6.89
N HIS A 215 4.28 -20.99 -7.00
CA HIS A 215 5.52 -21.32 -7.72
C HIS A 215 6.66 -21.81 -6.83
N GLY A 216 6.42 -22.03 -5.53
CA GLY A 216 7.46 -22.49 -4.60
C GLY A 216 8.61 -21.49 -4.43
N ILE A 217 8.33 -20.20 -4.53
CA ILE A 217 9.30 -19.12 -4.34
C ILE A 217 9.35 -18.79 -2.85
N GLU A 218 10.57 -18.82 -2.29
CA GLU A 218 10.82 -18.53 -0.88
C GLU A 218 10.31 -17.13 -0.47
N PHE A 219 9.64 -17.07 0.68
CA PHE A 219 9.02 -15.83 1.20
C PHE A 219 10.06 -14.75 1.48
N GLU A 220 11.29 -15.13 1.83
CA GLU A 220 12.42 -14.24 2.06
C GLU A 220 12.68 -13.33 0.85
N THR A 221 12.35 -13.79 -0.36
CA THR A 221 12.52 -12.99 -1.57
C THR A 221 11.50 -11.85 -1.70
N LEU A 222 10.47 -11.83 -0.85
CA LEU A 222 9.47 -10.75 -0.74
C LEU A 222 9.82 -9.73 0.34
N LEU A 223 10.70 -10.07 1.30
CA LEU A 223 11.07 -9.16 2.39
C LEU A 223 11.57 -7.79 1.94
N PRO A 224 12.37 -7.65 0.86
CA PRO A 224 12.78 -6.34 0.36
C PRO A 224 11.63 -5.47 -0.17
N LEU A 225 10.45 -6.03 -0.42
CA LEU A 225 9.27 -5.27 -0.84
C LEU A 225 8.55 -4.60 0.35
N LEU A 226 8.85 -5.03 1.58
CA LEU A 226 8.15 -4.53 2.78
C LEU A 226 8.50 -3.07 3.11
N ASP A 227 9.60 -2.53 2.56
CA ASP A 227 9.93 -1.11 2.70
C ASP A 227 8.94 -0.19 1.97
N LEU A 228 8.39 -0.62 0.82
CA LEU A 228 7.28 0.07 0.16
C LEU A 228 5.99 -0.12 0.92
N LEU A 229 5.74 -1.34 1.38
CA LEU A 229 4.49 -1.68 2.03
C LEU A 229 4.30 -0.90 3.33
N VAL A 230 5.35 -0.70 4.13
CA VAL A 230 5.24 0.14 5.33
C VAL A 230 5.01 1.61 4.98
N VAL A 231 5.55 2.10 3.85
CA VAL A 231 5.30 3.47 3.40
C VAL A 231 3.85 3.66 2.99
N SER A 232 3.27 2.67 2.28
CA SER A 232 1.84 2.61 1.98
C SER A 232 1.00 2.60 3.27
N ILE A 233 1.18 1.59 4.14
CA ILE A 233 0.37 1.43 5.37
C ILE A 233 0.37 2.71 6.21
N ALA A 234 1.54 3.33 6.36
CA ALA A 234 1.66 4.57 7.12
C ALA A 234 0.98 5.76 6.40
N SER A 235 1.15 5.91 5.09
CA SER A 235 0.68 7.08 4.36
C SER A 235 -0.82 7.06 4.08
N ASP A 236 -1.40 5.87 3.94
CA ASP A 236 -2.83 5.66 3.72
C ASP A 236 -3.64 5.62 5.04
N LEU A 237 -2.93 5.62 6.18
CA LEU A 237 -3.51 5.69 7.52
C LEU A 237 -4.47 4.51 7.84
N VAL A 238 -4.30 3.37 7.17
CA VAL A 238 -4.95 2.11 7.56
C VAL A 238 -4.51 1.66 8.94
N SER A 239 -5.31 0.83 9.60
CA SER A 239 -5.02 0.41 10.97
C SER A 239 -3.75 -0.46 11.04
N MET A 240 -2.84 -0.09 11.95
CA MET A 240 -1.64 -0.88 12.28
C MET A 240 -1.94 -1.93 13.35
N VAL A 241 -2.97 -2.74 13.10
CA VAL A 241 -3.34 -3.93 13.89
C VAL A 241 -3.30 -5.17 12.98
N GLY A 242 -3.55 -6.35 13.55
CA GLY A 242 -3.60 -7.59 12.76
C GLY A 242 -2.36 -7.79 11.89
N GLU A 243 -2.58 -8.12 10.62
CA GLU A 243 -1.52 -8.37 9.65
C GLU A 243 -0.73 -7.10 9.28
N ASN A 244 -1.38 -5.94 9.17
CA ASN A 244 -0.69 -4.66 8.94
C ASN A 244 0.35 -4.38 10.03
N ARG A 245 0.09 -4.73 11.29
CA ARG A 245 1.08 -4.58 12.38
C ARG A 245 2.36 -5.38 12.10
N VAL A 246 2.21 -6.62 11.62
CA VAL A 246 3.33 -7.50 11.28
C VAL A 246 4.10 -6.91 10.11
N LEU A 247 3.40 -6.55 9.03
CA LEU A 247 3.97 -5.99 7.82
C LEU A 247 4.68 -4.67 8.09
N SER A 248 4.11 -3.78 8.90
CA SER A 248 4.75 -2.54 9.33
C SER A 248 5.99 -2.77 10.18
N HIS A 249 5.98 -3.78 11.08
CA HIS A 249 7.14 -4.08 11.92
C HIS A 249 8.35 -4.50 11.06
N PHE A 250 8.16 -5.48 10.17
CA PHE A 250 9.23 -5.96 9.31
C PHE A 250 9.57 -4.97 8.19
N GLY A 251 8.60 -4.19 7.70
CA GLY A 251 8.83 -3.13 6.74
C GLY A 251 9.63 -1.96 7.32
N LEU A 252 9.35 -1.52 8.55
CA LEU A 252 10.19 -0.53 9.25
C LEU A 252 11.61 -1.06 9.46
N LYS A 253 11.76 -2.35 9.79
CA LYS A 253 13.08 -2.97 9.92
C LYS A 253 13.82 -2.92 8.58
N CYS A 254 13.19 -3.33 7.49
CA CYS A 254 13.76 -3.25 6.15
C CYS A 254 14.16 -1.82 5.76
N LEU A 255 13.26 -0.84 5.99
CA LEU A 255 13.47 0.58 5.71
C LEU A 255 14.66 1.18 6.49
N ASN A 256 14.90 0.69 7.72
CA ASN A 256 15.98 1.17 8.57
C ASN A 256 17.33 0.47 8.32
N GLU A 257 17.32 -0.79 7.91
CA GLU A 257 18.54 -1.59 7.73
C GLU A 257 19.09 -1.51 6.30
N ALA A 258 18.23 -1.68 5.30
CA ALA A 258 18.62 -1.77 3.90
C ALA A 258 17.48 -1.29 2.97
N PRO A 259 17.10 -0.01 3.03
CA PRO A 259 16.05 0.52 2.15
C PRO A 259 16.51 0.49 0.69
N ARG A 260 15.54 0.36 -0.23
CA ARG A 260 15.81 0.58 -1.66
C ARG A 260 16.34 1.99 -1.93
N HIS A 261 17.04 2.15 -3.06
CA HIS A 261 17.69 3.41 -3.45
C HIS A 261 16.75 4.63 -3.37
N GLY A 262 15.52 4.51 -3.88
CA GLY A 262 14.54 5.59 -3.86
C GLY A 262 14.16 6.05 -2.45
N LEU A 263 13.87 5.11 -1.55
CA LEU A 263 13.52 5.44 -0.16
C LEU A 263 14.73 5.93 0.62
N HIS A 264 15.92 5.39 0.34
CA HIS A 264 17.17 5.93 0.89
C HIS A 264 17.38 7.40 0.51
N ALA A 265 17.15 7.77 -0.75
CA ALA A 265 17.24 9.16 -1.19
C ALA A 265 16.20 10.05 -0.48
N MET A 266 14.97 9.56 -0.26
CA MET A 266 13.95 10.29 0.50
C MET A 266 14.31 10.48 1.97
N ILE A 267 14.96 9.50 2.59
CA ILE A 267 15.47 9.60 3.96
C ILE A 267 16.52 10.71 4.03
N GLU A 268 17.52 10.69 3.15
CA GLU A 268 18.58 11.72 3.06
C GLU A 268 17.98 13.12 2.82
N LEU A 269 17.12 13.27 1.81
CA LEU A 269 16.47 14.55 1.46
C LEU A 269 15.46 15.05 2.51
N SER A 270 15.00 14.16 3.39
CA SER A 270 14.16 14.51 4.53
C SER A 270 14.96 14.98 5.74
N GLY A 271 16.29 14.93 5.68
CA GLY A 271 17.17 15.22 6.83
C GLY A 271 16.98 14.22 7.97
N LEU A 272 16.60 12.98 7.62
CA LEU A 272 16.38 11.90 8.57
C LEU A 272 17.64 11.07 8.74
N GLU A 273 17.80 10.49 9.93
CA GLU A 273 18.90 9.57 10.23
C GLU A 273 18.46 8.13 9.93
N LEU A 274 19.18 7.48 9.01
CA LEU A 274 18.96 6.07 8.70
C LEU A 274 19.20 5.21 9.95
N GLY A 275 18.34 4.22 10.18
CA GLY A 275 18.36 3.38 11.39
C GLY A 275 17.42 3.85 12.50
N HIS A 276 16.87 5.08 12.38
CA HIS A 276 15.95 5.67 13.35
C HIS A 276 14.62 6.14 12.75
N ILE A 277 14.27 5.67 11.55
CA ILE A 277 13.04 6.03 10.86
C ILE A 277 11.83 5.43 11.58
N THR A 278 10.87 6.29 11.89
CA THR A 278 9.60 5.93 12.53
C THR A 278 8.41 6.05 11.56
N VAL A 279 7.24 5.54 11.97
CA VAL A 279 5.99 5.76 11.21
C VAL A 279 5.69 7.25 11.08
N ASP A 280 5.91 8.05 12.13
CA ASP A 280 5.69 9.50 12.09
C ASP A 280 6.58 10.17 11.03
N ASP A 281 7.83 9.73 10.90
CA ASP A 281 8.73 10.24 9.85
C ASP A 281 8.22 9.89 8.45
N ILE A 282 7.64 8.70 8.28
CA ILE A 282 6.99 8.33 7.02
C ILE A 282 5.81 9.27 6.74
N VAL A 283 4.87 9.38 7.68
CA VAL A 283 3.63 10.17 7.52
C VAL A 283 3.91 11.65 7.28
N PHE A 284 4.87 12.23 8.00
CA PHE A 284 5.07 13.68 7.99
C PHE A 284 6.21 14.16 7.09
N LYS A 285 7.13 13.28 6.66
CA LYS A 285 8.31 13.69 5.87
C LYS A 285 8.47 12.93 4.56
N ILE A 286 8.38 11.60 4.56
CA ILE A 286 8.60 10.79 3.36
C ILE A 286 7.35 10.79 2.46
N GLY A 287 6.20 10.38 3.00
CA GLY A 287 4.91 10.32 2.29
C GLY A 287 4.54 11.63 1.60
N PRO A 288 4.64 12.80 2.27
CA PRO A 288 4.34 14.09 1.64
C PRO A 288 5.23 14.43 0.43
N ARG A 289 6.48 13.97 0.39
CA ARG A 289 7.37 14.15 -0.76
C ARG A 289 6.92 13.28 -1.92
N ILE A 290 6.70 11.99 -1.67
CA ILE A 290 6.19 11.05 -2.69
C ILE A 290 4.87 11.55 -3.26
N ASN A 291 3.93 11.99 -2.40
CA ASN A 291 2.63 12.53 -2.82
C ASN A 291 2.76 13.84 -3.63
N ALA A 292 3.79 14.65 -3.38
CA ALA A 292 4.00 15.87 -4.14
C ALA A 292 4.28 15.59 -5.62
N ALA A 293 4.93 14.47 -5.95
CA ALA A 293 5.13 14.05 -7.34
C ALA A 293 3.80 13.85 -8.08
N GLY A 294 2.82 13.20 -7.43
CA GLY A 294 1.47 12.99 -7.98
C GLY A 294 0.58 14.24 -8.02
N ARG A 295 0.93 15.30 -7.27
CA ARG A 295 0.16 16.56 -7.21
C ARG A 295 0.68 17.66 -8.13
N MET A 296 1.99 17.73 -8.31
CA MET A 296 2.67 18.81 -9.03
C MET A 296 3.07 18.43 -10.46
N GLU A 297 3.33 17.14 -10.70
CA GLU A 297 3.67 16.61 -12.02
C GLU A 297 2.89 15.32 -12.31
N THR A 298 3.60 14.22 -12.57
CA THR A 298 3.02 12.90 -12.85
C THR A 298 3.44 11.93 -11.74
N GLY A 299 2.49 11.17 -11.19
CA GLY A 299 2.80 10.12 -10.21
C GLY A 299 3.77 9.04 -10.75
N ARG A 300 3.99 9.01 -12.07
CA ARG A 300 5.06 8.25 -12.72
C ARG A 300 6.44 8.52 -12.11
N LEU A 301 6.75 9.78 -11.74
CA LEU A 301 8.04 10.14 -11.15
C LEU A 301 8.27 9.46 -9.79
N ALA A 302 7.21 9.33 -8.97
CA ALA A 302 7.26 8.59 -7.72
C ALA A 302 7.58 7.11 -7.94
N VAL A 303 6.93 6.46 -8.90
CA VAL A 303 7.22 5.04 -9.23
C VAL A 303 8.67 4.89 -9.73
N GLN A 304 9.15 5.81 -10.58
CA GLN A 304 10.53 5.79 -11.07
C GLN A 304 11.56 5.97 -9.95
N LEU A 305 11.30 6.83 -8.97
CA LEU A 305 12.12 6.94 -7.78
C LEU A 305 12.15 5.62 -7.01
N LEU A 306 10.97 5.07 -6.72
CA LEU A 306 10.79 3.86 -5.90
C LEU A 306 11.28 2.57 -6.58
N THR A 307 11.55 2.62 -7.87
CA THR A 307 12.12 1.52 -8.68
C THR A 307 13.49 1.87 -9.27
N ALA A 308 14.14 2.93 -8.77
CA ALA A 308 15.42 3.40 -9.30
C ALA A 308 16.50 2.29 -9.23
N PRO A 309 17.23 2.05 -10.34
CA PRO A 309 18.20 0.97 -10.44
C PRO A 309 19.46 1.21 -9.60
N ASP A 310 19.77 2.47 -9.31
CA ASP A 310 20.97 2.88 -8.60
C ASP A 310 20.74 4.17 -7.78
N LYS A 311 21.71 4.46 -6.90
CA LYS A 311 21.67 5.63 -6.01
C LYS A 311 21.71 6.96 -6.77
N GLU A 312 22.45 7.06 -7.86
CA GLU A 312 22.59 8.31 -8.63
C GLU A 312 21.26 8.71 -9.27
N THR A 313 20.60 7.74 -9.92
CA THR A 313 19.27 7.89 -10.49
C THR A 313 18.24 8.25 -9.40
N ALA A 314 18.30 7.58 -8.25
CA ALA A 314 17.40 7.85 -7.13
C ALA A 314 17.57 9.28 -6.57
N ILE A 315 18.81 9.75 -6.39
CA ILE A 315 19.07 11.12 -5.91
C ILE A 315 18.53 12.15 -6.91
N ARG A 316 18.85 12.00 -8.19
CA ARG A 316 18.42 12.94 -9.23
C ARG A 316 16.90 13.08 -9.29
N ILE A 317 16.18 11.96 -9.28
CA ILE A 317 14.71 11.97 -9.25
C ILE A 317 14.20 12.51 -7.91
N GLY A 318 14.85 12.15 -6.81
CA GLY A 318 14.50 12.58 -5.47
C GLY A 318 14.59 14.10 -5.28
N GLU A 319 15.61 14.74 -5.86
CA GLU A 319 15.78 16.19 -5.85
C GLU A 319 14.61 16.89 -6.53
N GLN A 320 14.21 16.42 -7.72
CA GLN A 320 13.03 16.94 -8.43
C GLN A 320 11.74 16.78 -7.60
N ILE A 321 11.53 15.62 -6.97
CA ILE A 321 10.38 15.40 -6.08
C ILE A 321 10.43 16.33 -4.85
N ASN A 322 11.63 16.60 -4.32
CA ASN A 322 11.80 17.49 -3.18
C ASN A 322 11.50 18.96 -3.54
N GLU A 323 11.88 19.40 -4.74
CA GLU A 323 11.50 20.71 -5.29
C GLU A 323 9.97 20.82 -5.41
N ASN A 324 9.30 19.84 -6.02
CA ASN A 324 7.84 19.78 -6.14
C ASN A 324 7.14 19.86 -4.77
N ASN A 325 7.68 19.17 -3.75
CA ASN A 325 7.16 19.26 -2.39
C ASN A 325 7.31 20.64 -1.76
N ASN A 326 8.41 21.35 -2.04
CA ASN A 326 8.62 22.71 -1.56
C ASN A 326 7.67 23.70 -2.23
N GLU A 327 7.47 23.58 -3.55
CA GLU A 327 6.48 24.37 -4.29
C GLU A 327 5.07 24.13 -3.77
N ARG A 328 4.66 22.87 -3.61
CA ARG A 328 3.36 22.52 -3.02
C ARG A 328 3.17 23.17 -1.65
N LYS A 329 4.18 23.13 -0.76
CA LYS A 329 4.10 23.80 0.55
C LYS A 329 3.91 25.31 0.44
N ASN A 330 4.55 25.95 -0.54
CA ASN A 330 4.41 27.38 -0.77
C ASN A 330 2.99 27.72 -1.23
N ILE A 331 2.46 26.97 -2.22
CA ILE A 331 1.09 27.14 -2.72
C ILE A 331 0.07 26.91 -1.60
N ASP A 332 0.21 25.82 -0.84
CA ASP A 332 -0.69 25.51 0.29
C ASP A 332 -0.70 26.64 1.33
N ARG A 333 0.47 27.24 1.61
CA ARG A 333 0.59 28.37 2.53
C ARG A 333 -0.10 29.63 1.99
N GLU A 334 0.04 29.93 0.71
CA GLU A 334 -0.60 31.08 0.05
C GLU A 334 -2.12 30.94 0.07
N ILE A 335 -2.65 29.80 -0.37
CA ILE A 335 -4.10 29.51 -0.34
C ILE A 335 -4.65 29.58 1.08
N THR A 336 -3.92 29.05 2.07
CA THR A 336 -4.33 29.12 3.48
C THR A 336 -4.40 30.57 3.98
N GLN A 337 -3.46 31.42 3.57
CA GLN A 337 -3.46 32.83 3.94
C GLN A 337 -4.62 33.60 3.28
N GLU A 338 -4.95 33.29 2.02
CA GLU A 338 -6.08 33.90 1.33
C GLU A 338 -7.44 33.48 1.91
N ALA A 339 -7.52 32.27 2.47
CA ALA A 339 -8.75 31.73 3.05
C ALA A 339 -9.05 32.22 4.48
N LEU A 340 -8.05 32.76 5.20
CA LEU A 340 -8.16 33.20 6.60
C LEU A 340 -8.61 34.67 6.76
#